data_AF-A0A3N6FZN9-F1
#
_entry.id   AF-A0A3N6FZN9-F1
#
_cell.length_a   1.000
_cell.length_b   1.000
_cell.length_c   1.000
_cell.angle_alpha   90.00
_cell.angle_beta   90.00
_cell.angle_gamma   90.00
#
_symmetry.space_group_name_H-M   'P 1'
#
loop_
_entity.id
_entity.type
_entity.pdbx_description
1 polymer ?
#
loop_
_entity_poly.entity_id
_entity_poly.type
_entity_poly.pdbx_seq_one_letter_code
_entity_poly.pdbx_strand_id
1 'polypeptide(L)'
;MNGLFYSSTQWHDYWKTVVPATQREQRRGSHIADVIAADGCVVEIQHASMSPTKIMGRELDHGHMVWIWDGRSAYASGALSLTAFAGGIVSFRWKNQRRNLRTCRRPCFLDLWTLGESGQRMLLKVDILNEDGTGSGQLVTHNTMRLWIVSGLPRSPLAELPEGCGIPSVKLAAAVV
;
A
#
# COMPACT_ATOMS: atom_id res chain seq x y z
N MET A 1 15.13 -8.90 -8.92
CA MET A 1 15.38 -7.48 -9.28
C MET A 1 14.84 -6.58 -8.18
N ASN A 2 15.71 -5.76 -7.58
CA ASN A 2 15.34 -4.80 -6.54
C ASN A 2 14.56 -3.64 -7.15
N GLY A 3 13.41 -3.29 -6.55
CA GLY A 3 12.49 -2.28 -7.08
C GLY A 3 13.01 -0.86 -6.97
N LEU A 4 14.10 -0.64 -6.23
CA LEU A 4 14.76 0.65 -6.10
C LEU A 4 15.36 1.16 -7.41
N PHE A 5 15.58 0.28 -8.38
CA PHE A 5 16.06 0.66 -9.71
C PHE A 5 14.96 1.15 -10.65
N TYR A 6 13.69 0.99 -10.29
CA TYR A 6 12.57 1.45 -11.11
C TYR A 6 12.36 2.94 -10.83
N SER A 7 12.40 3.74 -11.90
CA SER A 7 11.97 5.14 -11.84
C SER A 7 10.51 5.25 -11.36
N SER A 8 10.09 6.44 -10.95
CA SER A 8 8.69 6.71 -10.57
C SER A 8 7.72 6.30 -11.68
N THR A 9 8.06 6.59 -12.94
CA THR A 9 7.27 6.19 -14.12
C THR A 9 7.23 4.67 -14.27
N GLN A 10 8.37 3.99 -14.22
CA GLN A 10 8.41 2.52 -14.39
C GLN A 10 7.62 1.78 -13.30
N TRP A 11 7.66 2.29 -12.06
CA TRP A 11 6.88 1.74 -10.96
C TRP A 11 5.38 1.99 -11.11
N HIS A 12 5.02 3.19 -11.53
CA HIS A 12 3.64 3.54 -11.80
C HIS A 12 3.05 2.67 -12.93
N ASP A 13 3.81 2.51 -14.01
CA ASP A 13 3.45 1.67 -15.15
C ASP A 13 3.41 0.19 -14.78
N TYR A 14 4.27 -0.29 -13.89
CA TYR A 14 4.20 -1.66 -13.35
C TYR A 14 2.82 -1.96 -12.76
N TRP A 15 2.24 -1.04 -11.99
CA TRP A 15 0.91 -1.23 -11.41
C TRP A 15 -0.20 -1.08 -12.45
N LYS A 16 -0.10 -0.16 -13.41
CA LYS A 16 -1.12 0.00 -14.46
C LYS A 16 -1.18 -1.16 -15.43
N THR A 17 -0.04 -1.77 -15.72
CA THR A 17 0.06 -2.86 -16.70
C THR A 17 -0.50 -4.19 -16.22
N VAL A 18 -0.93 -4.31 -14.96
CA VAL A 18 -1.54 -5.54 -14.44
C VAL A 18 -2.92 -5.84 -15.03
N VAL A 19 -3.62 -4.83 -15.53
CA VAL A 19 -4.94 -4.94 -16.19
C VAL A 19 -4.84 -4.64 -17.69
N PRO A 20 -5.77 -5.07 -18.56
CA PRO A 20 -5.84 -4.64 -19.97
C PRO A 20 -6.08 -3.13 -20.11
N ALA A 21 -5.80 -2.58 -21.30
CA ALA A 21 -5.94 -1.15 -21.60
C ALA A 21 -7.37 -0.62 -21.37
N THR A 22 -8.39 -1.45 -21.56
CA THR A 22 -9.80 -1.10 -21.32
C THR A 22 -10.10 -0.76 -19.86
N GLN A 23 -9.26 -1.19 -18.91
CA GLN A 23 -9.40 -0.92 -17.48
C GLN A 23 -8.45 0.17 -16.98
N ARG A 24 -7.70 0.83 -17.86
CA ARG A 24 -6.73 1.88 -17.50
C ARG A 24 -7.29 3.24 -17.87
N GLU A 25 -6.87 4.27 -17.14
CA GLU A 25 -7.05 5.68 -17.53
C GLU A 25 -8.50 6.05 -17.87
N GLN A 26 -9.46 5.52 -17.12
CA GLN A 26 -10.87 5.82 -17.35
C GLN A 26 -11.30 7.11 -16.67
N ARG A 27 -12.01 7.97 -17.39
CA ARG A 27 -12.55 9.20 -16.83
C ARG A 27 -13.66 8.91 -15.81
N ARG A 28 -13.62 9.63 -14.68
CA ARG A 28 -14.62 9.61 -13.60
C ARG A 28 -14.76 11.04 -13.08
N GLY A 29 -15.85 11.71 -13.43
CA GLY A 29 -16.03 13.12 -13.14
C GLY A 29 -14.93 13.98 -13.76
N SER A 30 -14.26 14.78 -12.93
CA SER A 30 -13.17 15.67 -13.35
C SER A 30 -11.82 14.96 -13.44
N HIS A 31 -11.68 13.79 -12.82
CA HIS A 31 -10.42 13.05 -12.73
C HIS A 31 -10.39 11.82 -13.65
N ILE A 32 -9.18 11.31 -13.90
CA ILE A 32 -8.92 10.08 -14.65
C ILE A 32 -8.36 9.08 -13.65
N ALA A 33 -9.03 7.92 -13.56
CA ALA A 33 -8.63 6.79 -12.73
C ALA A 33 -7.47 6.03 -13.38
N ASP A 34 -6.42 5.70 -12.63
CA ASP A 34 -5.29 4.95 -13.20
C ASP A 34 -5.67 3.52 -13.61
N VAL A 35 -6.38 2.80 -12.72
CA VAL A 35 -6.81 1.41 -12.91
C VAL A 35 -8.23 1.22 -12.36
N ILE A 36 -9.04 0.42 -13.06
CA ILE A 36 -10.33 -0.10 -12.59
C ILE A 36 -10.17 -1.61 -12.34
N ALA A 37 -10.26 -2.03 -11.08
CA ALA A 37 -10.22 -3.43 -10.70
C ALA A 37 -11.45 -4.21 -11.23
N ALA A 38 -11.37 -5.54 -11.22
CA ALA A 38 -12.43 -6.42 -11.72
C ALA A 38 -13.77 -6.26 -10.98
N ASP A 39 -13.74 -5.85 -9.71
CA ASP A 39 -14.93 -5.54 -8.91
C ASP A 39 -15.42 -4.10 -9.09
N GLY A 40 -14.84 -3.35 -10.04
CA GLY A 40 -15.16 -1.95 -10.31
C GLY A 40 -14.50 -0.94 -9.38
N CYS A 41 -13.70 -1.37 -8.39
CA CYS A 41 -12.95 -0.48 -7.51
C CYS A 41 -11.88 0.29 -8.28
N VAL A 42 -11.81 1.61 -8.10
CA VAL A 42 -10.72 2.42 -8.66
C VAL A 42 -9.44 2.19 -7.84
N VAL A 43 -8.31 2.00 -8.52
CA VAL A 43 -6.98 1.96 -7.91
C VAL A 43 -6.19 3.15 -8.44
N GLU A 44 -5.88 4.10 -7.57
CA GLU A 44 -5.04 5.26 -7.87
C GLU A 44 -3.60 4.98 -7.43
N ILE A 45 -2.62 5.26 -8.29
CA ILE A 45 -1.22 4.92 -8.08
C ILE A 45 -0.42 6.21 -7.99
N GLN A 46 0.15 6.50 -6.82
CA GLN A 46 0.74 7.81 -6.55
C GLN A 46 2.16 7.75 -6.02
N HIS A 47 3.10 8.26 -6.82
CA HIS A 47 4.50 8.42 -6.42
C HIS A 47 4.75 9.74 -5.69
N ALA A 48 4.37 10.86 -6.30
CA ALA A 48 4.68 12.20 -5.83
C ALA A 48 3.75 12.68 -4.70
N SER A 49 4.15 13.73 -3.98
CA SER A 49 3.24 14.39 -3.03
C SER A 49 2.02 14.98 -3.76
N MET A 50 0.86 14.97 -3.10
CA MET A 50 -0.39 15.48 -3.62
C MET A 50 -1.06 16.35 -2.56
N SER A 51 -1.62 17.49 -2.97
CA SER A 51 -2.30 18.38 -2.03
C SER A 51 -3.57 17.74 -1.45
N PRO A 52 -3.97 18.09 -0.21
CA PRO A 52 -5.21 17.62 0.40
C PRO A 52 -6.45 17.77 -0.50
N THR A 53 -6.59 18.93 -1.16
CA THR A 53 -7.72 19.20 -2.08
C THR A 53 -7.75 18.25 -3.27
N LYS A 54 -6.59 17.90 -3.84
CA LYS A 54 -6.52 16.95 -4.96
C LYS A 54 -6.86 15.52 -4.52
N ILE A 55 -6.41 15.10 -3.33
CA ILE A 55 -6.78 13.81 -2.74
C ILE A 55 -8.30 13.75 -2.57
N MET A 56 -8.88 14.75 -1.91
CA MET A 56 -10.33 14.82 -1.67
C MET A 56 -11.15 14.85 -2.97
N GLY A 57 -10.70 15.60 -3.98
CA GLY A 57 -11.37 15.65 -5.28
C GLY A 57 -11.40 14.31 -6.00
N ARG A 58 -10.28 13.58 -5.99
CA ARG A 58 -10.22 12.21 -6.55
C ARG A 58 -11.08 11.23 -5.76
N GLU A 59 -11.03 11.27 -4.43
CA GLU A 59 -11.86 10.40 -3.58
C GLU A 59 -13.36 10.64 -3.72
N LEU A 60 -13.76 11.89 -4.01
CA LEU A 60 -15.14 12.26 -4.32
C LEU A 60 -15.57 11.73 -5.70
N ASP A 61 -14.77 11.99 -6.73
CA ASP A 61 -15.09 11.62 -8.11
C ASP A 61 -15.09 10.11 -8.35
N HIS A 62 -14.21 9.37 -7.67
CA HIS A 62 -14.07 7.92 -7.85
C HIS A 62 -15.00 7.12 -6.93
N GLY A 63 -15.29 7.63 -5.73
CA GLY A 63 -16.16 6.95 -4.76
C GLY A 63 -15.55 5.65 -4.23
N HIS A 64 -15.87 4.51 -4.86
CA HIS A 64 -15.33 3.20 -4.50
C HIS A 64 -13.88 3.06 -5.01
N MET A 65 -12.91 3.38 -4.16
CA MET A 65 -11.50 3.39 -4.55
C MET A 65 -10.53 3.02 -3.43
N VAL A 66 -9.28 2.72 -3.82
CA VAL A 66 -8.11 2.57 -2.96
C VAL A 66 -6.90 3.30 -3.54
N TRP A 67 -5.95 3.64 -2.67
CA TRP A 67 -4.67 4.23 -3.05
C TRP A 67 -3.52 3.21 -2.97
N ILE A 68 -2.65 3.20 -3.95
CA ILE A 68 -1.30 2.61 -3.86
C ILE A 68 -0.29 3.76 -3.92
N TRP A 69 0.39 4.00 -2.81
CA TRP A 69 1.44 5.01 -2.69
C TRP A 69 2.81 4.37 -2.79
N ASP A 70 3.75 5.08 -3.42
CA ASP A 70 5.14 4.64 -3.47
C ASP A 70 5.82 4.82 -2.10
N GLY A 71 6.00 3.70 -1.40
CA GLY A 71 6.72 3.63 -0.12
C GLY A 71 8.17 3.17 -0.25
N ARG A 72 8.63 2.80 -1.45
CA ARG A 72 9.88 2.03 -1.66
C ARG A 72 11.11 2.75 -1.13
N SER A 73 11.23 4.04 -1.44
CA SER A 73 12.36 4.87 -1.00
C SER A 73 12.36 5.07 0.53
N ALA A 74 11.19 5.29 1.13
CA ALA A 74 11.08 5.44 2.58
C ALA A 74 11.45 4.14 3.30
N TYR A 75 10.97 3.00 2.79
CA TYR A 75 11.26 1.69 3.37
C TYR A 75 12.73 1.31 3.23
N ALA A 76 13.30 1.40 2.03
CA ALA A 76 14.69 1.02 1.78
C ALA A 76 15.72 1.90 2.52
N SER A 77 15.41 3.17 2.76
CA SER A 77 16.27 4.05 3.56
C SER A 77 16.13 3.84 5.07
N GLY A 78 15.20 2.99 5.52
CA GLY A 78 14.85 2.82 6.93
C GLY A 78 14.06 3.99 7.51
N ALA A 79 13.70 5.01 6.72
CA ALA A 79 12.82 6.07 7.17
C ALA A 79 11.44 5.54 7.56
N LEU A 80 10.92 4.58 6.80
CA LEU A 80 9.78 3.74 7.16
C LEU A 80 10.32 2.37 7.61
N SER A 81 10.02 1.96 8.84
CA SER A 81 10.46 0.69 9.41
C SER A 81 9.28 -0.04 10.02
N LEU A 82 9.18 -1.35 9.79
CA LEU A 82 8.21 -2.22 10.45
C LEU A 82 8.83 -2.71 11.76
N THR A 83 8.18 -2.46 12.89
CA THR A 83 8.78 -2.56 14.22
C THR A 83 8.34 -3.78 15.01
N ALA A 84 7.14 -4.30 14.75
CA ALA A 84 6.63 -5.50 15.39
C ALA A 84 5.53 -6.14 14.52
N PHE A 85 5.33 -7.44 14.68
CA PHE A 85 4.20 -8.16 14.11
C PHE A 85 3.53 -9.04 15.17
N ALA A 86 2.22 -8.92 15.29
CA ALA A 86 1.42 -9.71 16.22
C ALA A 86 0.05 -10.00 15.59
N GLY A 87 -0.28 -11.29 15.41
CA GLY A 87 -1.60 -11.73 14.97
C GLY A 87 -2.09 -11.11 13.66
N GLY A 88 -1.21 -10.98 12.65
CA GLY A 88 -1.56 -10.38 11.35
C GLY A 88 -1.50 -8.86 11.30
N ILE A 89 -1.23 -8.20 12.43
CA ILE A 89 -1.05 -6.76 12.52
C ILE A 89 0.44 -6.44 12.57
N VAL A 90 0.87 -5.49 11.75
CA VAL A 90 2.22 -4.93 11.78
C VAL A 90 2.19 -3.54 12.38
N SER A 91 3.06 -3.28 13.35
CA SER A 91 3.38 -1.94 13.84
C SER A 91 4.52 -1.36 13.02
N PHE A 92 4.51 -0.05 12.79
CA PHE A 92 5.56 0.61 12.04
C PHE A 92 5.88 1.99 12.61
N ARG A 93 7.03 2.53 12.19
CA ARG A 93 7.44 3.90 12.40
C ARG A 93 7.93 4.52 11.10
N TRP A 94 7.45 5.72 10.79
CA TRP A 94 7.82 6.47 9.60
C TRP A 94 8.33 7.87 9.95
N LYS A 95 9.65 8.03 9.92
CA LYS A 95 10.33 9.31 10.04
C LYS A 95 10.03 10.19 8.83
N ASN A 96 9.77 11.48 9.06
CA ASN A 96 9.44 12.44 8.00
C ASN A 96 8.28 11.97 7.11
N GLN A 97 7.26 11.36 7.72
CA GLN A 97 6.14 10.78 7.00
C GLN A 97 5.40 11.81 6.13
N ARG A 98 4.83 11.30 5.04
CA ARG A 98 4.04 12.07 4.09
C ARG A 98 2.73 12.51 4.74
N ARG A 99 2.70 13.75 5.24
CA ARG A 99 1.57 14.31 6.01
C ARG A 99 0.23 14.24 5.27
N ASN A 100 0.25 14.26 3.94
CA ASN A 100 -0.94 14.18 3.10
C ASN A 100 -1.57 12.78 3.07
N LEU A 101 -0.87 11.70 3.45
CA LEU A 101 -1.51 10.37 3.58
C LEU A 101 -2.62 10.39 4.63
N ARG A 102 -2.49 11.20 5.69
CA ARG A 102 -3.54 11.37 6.71
C ARG A 102 -4.80 12.06 6.17
N THR A 103 -4.73 12.70 5.01
CA THR A 103 -5.92 13.25 4.34
C THR A 103 -6.75 12.18 3.63
N CYS A 104 -6.14 11.05 3.27
CA CYS A 104 -6.82 9.99 2.56
C CYS A 104 -7.91 9.39 3.47
N ARG A 105 -9.14 9.34 2.96
CA ARG A 105 -10.26 8.69 3.65
C ARG A 105 -10.55 7.31 3.06
N ARG A 106 -9.93 6.99 1.93
CA ARG A 106 -9.99 5.69 1.27
C ARG A 106 -8.79 4.83 1.68
N PRO A 107 -8.90 3.49 1.65
CA PRO A 107 -7.81 2.60 2.05
C PRO A 107 -6.50 2.92 1.33
N CYS A 108 -5.41 2.99 2.09
CA CYS A 108 -4.08 3.32 1.59
C CYS A 108 -3.13 2.15 1.74
N PHE A 109 -2.45 1.82 0.64
CA PHE A 109 -1.40 0.82 0.59
C PHE A 109 -0.07 1.51 0.28
N LEU A 110 0.97 1.24 1.07
CA LEU A 110 2.34 1.63 0.76
C LEU A 110 3.04 0.46 0.09
N ASP A 111 3.47 0.62 -1.17
CA ASP A 111 4.31 -0.37 -1.83
C ASP A 111 5.72 -0.32 -1.23
N LEU A 112 6.11 -1.38 -0.52
CA LEU A 112 7.43 -1.52 0.11
C LEU A 112 8.45 -2.14 -0.85
N TRP A 113 7.98 -2.61 -2.00
CA TRP A 113 8.64 -3.57 -2.86
C TRP A 113 9.05 -4.82 -2.10
N THR A 114 10.32 -5.02 -1.79
CA THR A 114 10.81 -6.24 -1.14
C THR A 114 10.80 -6.09 0.38
N LEU A 115 10.23 -7.06 1.10
CA LEU A 115 10.22 -7.10 2.56
C LEU A 115 11.51 -7.69 3.13
N GLY A 116 12.37 -6.87 3.72
CA GLY A 116 13.65 -7.32 4.29
C GLY A 116 14.46 -8.17 3.31
N GLU A 117 15.08 -9.24 3.81
CA GLU A 117 15.85 -10.19 3.00
C GLU A 117 15.00 -11.34 2.45
N SER A 118 13.71 -11.43 2.85
CA SER A 118 12.80 -12.50 2.42
C SER A 118 12.59 -12.56 0.90
N GLY A 119 12.90 -11.49 0.16
CA GLY A 119 12.66 -11.39 -1.26
C GLY A 119 11.19 -11.22 -1.65
N GLN A 120 10.26 -11.35 -0.70
CA GLN A 120 8.83 -11.28 -0.98
C GLN A 120 8.37 -9.84 -1.23
N ARG A 121 7.50 -9.67 -2.23
CA ARG A 121 6.97 -8.36 -2.57
C ARG A 121 5.72 -8.00 -1.79
N MET A 122 5.75 -6.89 -1.05
CA MET A 122 4.73 -6.52 -0.08
C MET A 122 4.23 -5.09 -0.21
N LEU A 123 2.95 -4.93 0.09
CA LEU A 123 2.33 -3.66 0.42
C LEU A 123 1.99 -3.64 1.92
N LEU A 124 2.17 -2.49 2.55
CA LEU A 124 1.60 -2.19 3.86
C LEU A 124 0.26 -1.50 3.67
N LYS A 125 -0.84 -2.17 3.99
CA LYS A 125 -2.15 -1.53 4.17
C LYS A 125 -2.09 -0.74 5.47
N VAL A 126 -2.16 0.58 5.38
CA VAL A 126 -2.11 1.47 6.54
C VAL A 126 -3.51 1.55 7.15
N ASP A 127 -3.66 1.11 8.40
CA ASP A 127 -4.91 1.24 9.15
C ASP A 127 -4.87 2.47 10.06
N ILE A 128 -3.75 2.69 10.74
CA ILE A 128 -3.53 3.83 11.65
C ILE A 128 -2.19 4.49 11.31
N LEU A 129 -2.18 5.82 11.23
CA LEU A 129 -0.97 6.64 11.06
C LEU A 129 -1.06 7.88 11.96
N ASN A 130 -0.26 7.88 13.02
CA ASN A 130 -0.23 8.92 14.04
C ASN A 130 0.61 10.13 13.58
N GLU A 131 0.48 11.24 14.31
CA GLU A 131 1.20 12.47 14.01
C GLU A 131 2.72 12.34 14.13
N ASP A 132 3.17 11.54 15.11
CA ASP A 132 4.57 11.22 15.38
C ASP A 132 5.19 10.21 14.38
N GLY A 133 4.38 9.74 13.42
CA GLY A 133 4.76 8.79 12.39
C GLY A 133 4.74 7.32 12.84
N THR A 134 4.31 7.02 14.06
CA THR A 134 3.98 5.64 14.43
C THR A 134 2.66 5.22 13.81
N GLY A 135 2.45 3.92 13.65
CA GLY A 135 1.20 3.42 13.11
C GLY A 135 1.10 1.91 13.12
N SER A 136 -0.04 1.43 12.64
CA SER A 136 -0.31 0.01 12.48
C SER A 136 -1.02 -0.26 11.16
N GLY A 137 -0.95 -1.51 10.73
CA GLY A 137 -1.55 -1.93 9.49
C GLY A 137 -1.43 -3.43 9.28
N GLN A 138 -1.59 -3.83 8.03
CA GLN A 138 -1.53 -5.23 7.63
C GLN A 138 -0.65 -5.37 6.39
N LEU A 139 0.10 -6.47 6.29
CA LEU A 139 0.88 -6.77 5.11
C LEU A 139 0.03 -7.54 4.09
N VAL A 140 0.12 -7.13 2.83
CA VAL A 140 -0.55 -7.77 1.69
C VAL A 140 0.49 -8.03 0.62
N THR A 141 0.54 -9.24 0.07
CA THR A 141 1.49 -9.53 -1.00
C THR A 141 1.11 -8.82 -2.30
N HIS A 142 2.10 -8.49 -3.15
CA HIS A 142 1.82 -7.99 -4.51
C HIS A 142 0.95 -8.97 -5.29
N ASN A 143 1.15 -10.27 -5.12
CA ASN A 143 0.38 -11.29 -5.83
C ASN A 143 -1.11 -11.21 -5.45
N THR A 144 -1.41 -11.18 -4.16
CA THR A 144 -2.78 -11.03 -3.65
C THR A 144 -3.41 -9.73 -4.12
N MET A 145 -2.69 -8.61 -4.07
CA MET A 145 -3.20 -7.33 -4.58
C MET A 145 -3.49 -7.40 -6.09
N ARG A 146 -2.61 -8.00 -6.88
CA ARG A 146 -2.82 -8.17 -8.33
C ARG A 146 -3.97 -9.10 -8.66
N LEU A 147 -4.10 -10.22 -7.96
CA LEU A 147 -5.22 -11.16 -8.13
C LEU A 147 -6.56 -10.49 -7.79
N TRP A 148 -6.59 -9.64 -6.77
CA TRP A 148 -7.76 -8.80 -6.51
C TRP A 148 -8.03 -7.82 -7.65
N ILE A 149 -7.03 -7.06 -8.09
CA ILE A 149 -7.19 -6.08 -9.18
C ILE A 149 -7.72 -6.78 -10.46
N VAL A 150 -7.17 -7.93 -10.82
CA VAL A 150 -7.44 -8.60 -12.10
C VAL A 150 -8.68 -9.49 -12.05
N SER A 151 -8.99 -10.09 -10.90
CA SER A 151 -10.01 -11.15 -10.81
C SER A 151 -11.00 -10.97 -9.66
N GLY A 152 -10.88 -9.91 -8.85
CA GLY A 152 -11.76 -9.65 -7.71
C GLY A 152 -11.54 -10.61 -6.54
N LEU A 153 -10.49 -11.44 -6.57
CA LEU A 153 -10.19 -12.37 -5.49
C LEU A 153 -9.91 -11.61 -4.18
N PRO A 154 -10.35 -12.11 -3.00
CA PRO A 154 -10.19 -11.40 -1.75
C PRO A 154 -8.73 -11.06 -1.42
N ARG A 155 -8.52 -9.84 -0.89
CA ARG A 155 -7.23 -9.37 -0.41
C ARG A 155 -6.98 -9.82 1.03
N SER A 156 -6.73 -11.10 1.22
CA SER A 156 -6.39 -11.62 2.55
C SER A 156 -5.02 -11.09 2.98
N PRO A 157 -4.93 -10.40 4.13
CA PRO A 157 -3.65 -10.03 4.69
C PRO A 157 -2.85 -11.24 5.17
N LEU A 158 -1.55 -11.06 5.38
CA LEU A 158 -0.70 -12.10 5.94
C LEU A 158 -1.10 -12.44 7.37
N ALA A 159 -1.32 -13.73 7.63
CA ALA A 159 -1.48 -14.27 8.98
C ALA A 159 -0.13 -14.43 9.70
N GLU A 160 0.94 -14.69 8.94
CA GLU A 160 2.28 -14.97 9.44
C GLU A 160 3.33 -14.21 8.62
N LEU A 161 4.47 -13.88 9.23
CA LEU A 161 5.58 -13.23 8.56
C LEU A 161 6.39 -14.23 7.73
N PRO A 162 6.89 -13.83 6.55
CA PRO A 162 7.84 -14.65 5.84
C PRO A 162 9.19 -14.69 6.56
N GLU A 163 9.88 -15.83 6.44
CA GLU A 163 11.23 -16.00 6.98
C GLU A 163 12.20 -14.93 6.42
N GLY A 164 13.15 -14.49 7.25
CA GLY A 164 14.17 -13.51 6.84
C GLY A 164 13.64 -12.09 6.64
N CYS A 165 12.40 -11.76 7.03
CA CYS A 165 11.88 -10.39 6.93
C CYS A 165 12.51 -9.41 7.95
N GLY A 166 13.15 -9.91 9.00
CA GLY A 166 13.80 -9.09 10.03
C GLY A 166 12.83 -8.33 10.96
N ILE A 167 11.53 -8.59 10.87
CA ILE A 167 10.52 -7.96 11.72
C ILE A 167 10.32 -8.81 12.98
N PRO A 168 10.45 -8.23 14.19
CA PRO A 168 10.20 -8.96 15.42
C PRO A 168 8.76 -9.47 15.50
N SER A 169 8.57 -10.77 15.68
CA SER A 169 7.26 -11.35 15.99
C SER A 169 7.04 -11.30 17.50
N VAL A 170 5.93 -10.69 17.93
CA VAL A 170 5.54 -10.60 19.33
C VAL A 170 4.41 -11.61 19.56
N LYS A 171 4.65 -12.58 20.44
CA LYS A 171 3.58 -13.43 20.94
C LYS A 171 2.66 -12.58 21.82
N LEU A 172 1.39 -12.47 21.46
CA LEU A 172 0.38 -11.99 22.39
C LEU A 172 0.35 -13.01 23.53
N ALA A 173 0.79 -12.61 24.73
CA ALA A 173 0.56 -13.42 25.91
C ALA A 173 -0.96 -13.61 26.03
N ALA A 174 -1.41 -14.87 26.07
CA ALA A 174 -2.81 -15.15 26.35
C ALA A 174 -3.16 -14.43 27.66
N ALA A 175 -4.11 -13.48 27.60
CA ALA A 175 -4.64 -12.87 28.80
C ALA A 175 -5.19 -14.03 29.64
N VAL A 176 -4.56 -14.28 30.80
CA VAL A 176 -5.11 -15.18 31.80
C VAL A 176 -6.41 -14.53 32.24
N VAL A 177 -7.52 -15.19 31.90
CA VAL A 177 -8.89 -14.81 32.30
C VAL A 177 -9.05 -14.99 33.80
#